data_AF-A0A219AGQ5-F1
#
_entry.id   AF-A0A219AGQ5-F1
#
_cell.length_a   1.000
_cell.length_b   1.000
_cell.length_c   1.000
_cell.angle_alpha   90.00
_cell.angle_beta   90.00
_cell.angle_gamma   90.00
#
_symmetry.space_group_name_H-M   'P 1'
#
loop_
_entity.id
_entity.type
_entity.pdbx_description
1 polymer ?
#
loop_
_entity_poly.entity_id
_entity_poly.type
_entity_poly.pdbx_seq_one_letter_code
_entity_poly.pdbx_strand_id
1 'polypeptide(L)'
;MKKTLTFIAAFLFLALNAQEKRIDFSKELKYSFVGGKEKTTDISFKSLGNTSGEFLTQASFNMFPINMFSDNLGMSTVNIGLNNKLSNSSAGMMMFGHGSAFSDGKTYDAEIKKLNTKETILGLSCSHYLITYPKSYDEHYYEGEDAVDAGKETMKVCLDDKNSLNNVPVLTGILGQFGRKKIALGSMKGLVMKIAPEEEYSKDYMVLSSMKESKDFVYFDHRSAMMKQQKMMDSIALQRQKWESEYAVDTAAVYADSAAAIVDSVAAANWDDYYDELPKYESTWKKAPEETSYAIESVNTEKLWDGIPKHCRNLDKDLPQLSNKEFEGHLRNLSGQMCDMYLTQSSQHTVAVKMTLDDIRREYLYINKNKGKLNKSDQRKVDRYLENLD
;
A
#
# COMPACT_ATOMS: atom_id res chain seq x y z
N MET A 1 42.83 21.81 9.25
CA MET A 1 41.49 21.88 9.88
C MET A 1 40.42 22.50 8.97
N LYS A 2 40.64 23.66 8.32
CA LYS A 2 39.62 24.25 7.42
C LYS A 2 39.26 23.36 6.21
N LYS A 3 40.23 22.67 5.59
CA LYS A 3 39.99 21.78 4.44
C LYS A 3 39.22 20.49 4.79
N THR A 4 39.35 20.00 6.02
CA THR A 4 38.62 18.82 6.52
C THR A 4 37.17 19.16 6.88
N LEU A 5 36.91 20.36 7.40
CA LEU A 5 35.55 20.82 7.72
C LEU A 5 34.70 21.03 6.44
N THR A 6 35.29 21.54 5.37
CA THR A 6 34.60 21.73 4.08
C THR A 6 34.25 20.41 3.40
N PHE A 7 35.08 19.38 3.58
CA PHE A 7 34.80 18.02 3.07
C PHE A 7 33.64 17.35 3.83
N ILE A 8 33.57 17.53 5.15
CA ILE A 8 32.46 17.01 5.98
C ILE A 8 31.16 17.76 5.67
N ALA A 9 31.20 19.08 5.48
CA ALA A 9 30.04 19.85 5.07
C ALA A 9 29.54 19.45 3.67
N ALA A 10 30.44 19.21 2.70
CA ALA A 10 30.07 18.72 1.38
C ALA A 10 29.48 17.30 1.41
N PHE A 11 29.98 16.41 2.29
CA PHE A 11 29.39 15.07 2.50
C PHE A 11 28.02 15.14 3.20
N LEU A 12 27.82 16.07 4.13
CA LEU A 12 26.53 16.30 4.79
C LEU A 12 25.47 16.85 3.82
N PHE A 13 25.86 17.67 2.85
CA PHE A 13 24.93 18.16 1.80
C PHE A 13 24.62 17.10 0.74
N LEU A 14 25.51 16.16 0.46
CA LEU A 14 25.22 15.03 -0.45
C LEU A 14 24.34 13.96 0.20
N ALA A 15 24.29 13.88 1.53
CA ALA A 15 23.42 12.97 2.28
C ALA A 15 21.98 13.48 2.48
N LEU A 16 21.66 14.69 1.99
CA LEU A 16 20.34 15.33 2.15
C LEU A 16 19.47 15.33 0.90
N ASN A 17 19.95 14.76 -0.21
CA ASN A 17 19.05 14.45 -1.32
C ASN A 17 18.33 13.14 -0.98
N ALA A 18 17.13 13.28 -0.44
CA ALA A 18 16.11 12.23 -0.37
C ALA A 18 15.82 11.75 -1.80
N GLN A 19 16.67 10.84 -2.29
CA GLN A 19 16.57 10.26 -3.61
C GLN A 19 15.81 8.95 -3.45
N GLU A 20 14.72 8.79 -4.20
CA GLU A 20 13.89 7.59 -4.17
C GLU A 20 14.77 6.35 -4.36
N LYS A 21 14.71 5.42 -3.40
CA LYS A 21 15.52 4.21 -3.42
C LYS A 21 14.90 3.23 -4.41
N ARG A 22 15.70 2.72 -5.35
CA ARG A 22 15.33 1.54 -6.15
C ARG A 22 15.39 0.29 -5.26
N ILE A 23 14.31 -0.48 -5.26
CA ILE A 23 14.12 -1.68 -4.45
C ILE A 23 13.77 -2.79 -5.44
N ASP A 24 14.72 -3.68 -5.69
CA ASP A 24 14.52 -4.85 -6.54
C ASP A 24 14.01 -6.03 -5.70
N PHE A 25 12.98 -6.71 -6.19
CA PHE A 25 12.39 -7.88 -5.55
C PHE A 25 12.93 -9.15 -6.19
N SER A 26 13.43 -10.07 -5.37
CA SER A 26 13.97 -11.34 -5.87
C SER A 26 12.90 -12.43 -5.94
N LYS A 27 11.80 -12.32 -5.19
CA LYS A 27 10.76 -13.33 -5.10
C LYS A 27 9.35 -12.75 -5.17
N GLU A 28 8.48 -13.48 -5.85
CA GLU A 28 7.03 -13.34 -5.74
C GLU A 28 6.48 -14.48 -4.85
N LEU A 29 5.77 -14.10 -3.80
CA LEU A 29 5.10 -14.98 -2.85
C LEU A 29 3.58 -14.85 -3.04
N LYS A 30 2.88 -15.97 -3.20
CA LYS A 30 1.40 -15.99 -3.18
C LYS A 30 0.93 -16.81 -2.00
N TYR A 31 -0.03 -16.26 -1.27
CA TYR A 31 -0.70 -16.93 -0.17
C TYR A 31 -2.15 -17.21 -0.57
N SER A 32 -2.61 -18.40 -0.20
CA SER A 32 -3.97 -18.84 -0.42
C SER A 32 -4.62 -19.16 0.92
N PHE A 33 -5.92 -18.85 1.02
CA PHE A 33 -6.73 -19.29 2.13
C PHE A 33 -7.26 -20.70 1.86
N VAL A 34 -7.20 -21.57 2.87
CA VAL A 34 -7.74 -22.93 2.84
C VAL A 34 -8.71 -23.04 4.01
N GLY A 35 -9.99 -23.24 3.74
CA GLY A 35 -11.03 -23.25 4.78
C GLY A 35 -12.43 -22.79 4.34
N GLY A 36 -13.46 -23.18 5.10
CA GLY A 36 -14.87 -22.71 5.12
C GLY A 36 -15.69 -22.59 3.82
N LYS A 37 -16.70 -23.47 3.64
CA LYS A 37 -17.73 -23.43 2.56
C LYS A 37 -18.74 -22.27 2.64
N GLU A 38 -18.66 -21.41 3.66
CA GLU A 38 -19.53 -20.26 3.84
C GLU A 38 -18.69 -19.05 4.25
N LYS A 39 -18.23 -18.23 3.29
CA LYS A 39 -18.22 -16.76 3.40
C LYS A 39 -17.67 -16.09 2.14
N THR A 40 -18.40 -15.06 1.78
CA THR A 40 -18.35 -14.09 0.68
C THR A 40 -17.06 -13.25 0.56
N THR A 41 -15.94 -13.68 1.16
CA THR A 41 -14.73 -12.86 1.24
C THR A 41 -13.63 -13.40 0.34
N ASP A 42 -13.58 -12.90 -0.90
CA ASP A 42 -12.44 -13.11 -1.78
C ASP A 42 -11.22 -12.38 -1.20
N ILE A 43 -10.40 -13.10 -0.43
CA ILE A 43 -9.15 -12.60 0.09
C ILE A 43 -8.00 -13.15 -0.74
N SER A 44 -7.22 -12.25 -1.35
CA SER A 44 -5.97 -12.62 -2.05
C SER A 44 -4.80 -11.86 -1.46
N PHE A 45 -3.66 -12.56 -1.32
CA PHE A 45 -2.41 -11.99 -0.82
C PHE A 45 -1.27 -12.37 -1.75
N LYS A 46 -0.66 -11.37 -2.37
CA LYS A 46 0.58 -11.46 -3.12
C LYS A 46 1.62 -10.56 -2.46
N SER A 47 2.86 -11.02 -2.34
CA SER A 47 3.94 -10.21 -1.80
C SER A 47 5.19 -10.35 -2.66
N LEU A 48 5.76 -9.22 -3.07
CA LEU A 48 7.07 -9.16 -3.71
C LEU A 48 8.09 -8.89 -2.61
N GLY A 49 9.15 -9.70 -2.52
CA GLY A 49 10.10 -9.65 -1.41
C GLY A 49 11.55 -9.82 -1.85
N ASN A 50 12.47 -9.30 -1.05
CA ASN A 50 13.91 -9.52 -1.22
C ASN A 50 14.61 -9.92 0.09
N THR A 51 15.89 -10.30 -0.01
CA THR A 51 16.70 -10.74 1.14
C THR A 51 17.13 -9.60 2.07
N SER A 52 16.92 -8.34 1.67
CA SER A 52 17.14 -7.17 2.52
C SER A 52 16.00 -6.95 3.51
N GLY A 53 14.92 -7.73 3.42
CA GLY A 53 13.75 -7.61 4.29
C GLY A 53 12.73 -6.60 3.80
N GLU A 54 12.77 -6.22 2.51
CA GLU A 54 11.84 -5.27 1.90
C GLU A 54 10.74 -6.02 1.16
N PHE A 55 9.48 -5.65 1.43
CA PHE A 55 8.32 -6.31 0.87
C PHE A 55 7.29 -5.30 0.36
N LEU A 56 6.75 -5.55 -0.83
CA LEU A 56 5.52 -4.93 -1.33
C LEU A 56 4.42 -5.99 -1.33
N THR A 57 3.47 -5.85 -0.40
CA THR A 57 2.34 -6.76 -0.23
C THR A 57 1.09 -6.16 -0.81
N GLN A 58 0.47 -6.87 -1.74
CA GLN A 58 -0.79 -6.55 -2.39
C GLN A 58 -1.85 -7.49 -1.83
N ALA A 59 -2.82 -6.92 -1.14
CA ALA A 59 -3.95 -7.63 -0.57
C ALA A 59 -5.25 -7.17 -1.24
N SER A 60 -6.23 -8.06 -1.36
CA SER A 60 -7.59 -7.70 -1.72
C SER A 60 -8.52 -8.26 -0.67
N PHE A 61 -9.42 -7.43 -0.12
CA PHE A 61 -10.46 -7.86 0.81
C PHE A 61 -11.80 -7.37 0.27
N ASN A 62 -12.74 -8.27 -0.04
CA ASN A 62 -14.09 -7.91 -0.50
C ASN A 62 -14.10 -6.86 -1.63
N MET A 63 -13.22 -7.03 -2.64
CA MET A 63 -13.03 -6.11 -3.79
C MET A 63 -12.22 -4.84 -3.53
N PHE A 64 -11.67 -4.63 -2.32
CA PHE A 64 -10.82 -3.47 -2.04
C PHE A 64 -9.33 -3.82 -2.13
N PRO A 65 -8.60 -3.32 -3.15
CA PRO A 65 -7.16 -3.54 -3.26
C PRO A 65 -6.39 -2.63 -2.31
N ILE A 66 -5.48 -3.20 -1.54
CA ILE A 66 -4.60 -2.50 -0.61
C ILE A 66 -3.17 -2.92 -0.88
N ASN A 67 -2.29 -1.93 -1.05
CA ASN A 67 -0.87 -2.17 -1.16
C ASN A 67 -0.17 -1.66 0.10
N MET A 68 0.73 -2.48 0.62
CA MET A 68 1.51 -2.20 1.82
C MET A 68 2.98 -2.41 1.49
N PHE A 69 3.80 -1.40 1.76
CA PHE A 69 5.23 -1.56 1.75
C PHE A 69 5.70 -1.78 3.19
N SER A 70 6.58 -2.75 3.40
CA SER A 70 7.19 -2.99 4.71
C SER A 70 8.68 -3.26 4.60
N ASP A 71 9.44 -2.71 5.53
CA ASP A 71 10.85 -2.97 5.73
C ASP A 71 11.19 -2.90 7.25
N ASN A 72 12.44 -2.62 7.58
CA ASN A 72 12.88 -2.45 8.96
C ASN A 72 12.38 -1.17 9.65
N LEU A 73 11.88 -0.17 8.91
CA LEU A 73 11.28 1.05 9.45
C LEU A 73 9.83 0.82 9.91
N GLY A 74 9.15 -0.17 9.34
CA GLY A 74 7.75 -0.47 9.64
C GLY A 74 6.96 -0.82 8.39
N MET A 75 5.65 -0.62 8.45
CA MET A 75 4.73 -0.85 7.35
C MET A 75 3.97 0.44 7.04
N SER A 76 3.90 0.81 5.76
CA SER A 76 3.07 1.91 5.25
C SER A 76 2.12 1.40 4.18
N THR A 77 0.88 1.92 4.18
CA THR A 77 -0.02 1.76 3.05
C THR A 77 0.43 2.67 1.92
N VAL A 78 0.61 2.10 0.72
CA VAL A 78 1.17 2.79 -0.44
C VAL A 78 0.22 2.74 -1.64
N ASN A 79 0.30 3.76 -2.48
CA ASN A 79 -0.21 3.72 -3.84
C ASN A 79 0.93 3.30 -4.76
N ILE A 80 0.63 2.46 -5.75
CA ILE A 80 1.56 2.11 -6.81
C ILE A 80 1.31 3.09 -7.97
N GLY A 81 2.22 4.02 -8.14
CA GLY A 81 2.22 4.98 -9.24
C GLY A 81 3.15 4.58 -10.38
N LEU A 82 3.28 5.47 -11.35
CA LEU A 82 4.06 5.26 -12.58
C LEU A 82 5.55 5.02 -12.30
N ASN A 83 6.23 4.30 -13.21
CA ASN A 83 7.64 3.88 -13.08
C ASN A 83 7.91 3.10 -11.79
N ASN A 84 6.95 2.28 -11.36
CA ASN A 84 7.00 1.54 -10.11
C ASN A 84 7.27 2.44 -8.88
N LYS A 85 6.84 3.70 -8.91
CA LYS A 85 6.99 4.58 -7.75
C LYS A 85 5.93 4.34 -6.73
N LEU A 86 6.35 4.14 -5.49
CA LEU A 86 5.44 4.09 -4.37
C LEU A 86 5.27 5.49 -3.78
N SER A 87 4.04 5.80 -3.38
CA SER A 87 3.70 7.01 -2.64
C SER A 87 2.75 6.67 -1.50
N ASN A 88 2.65 7.53 -0.49
CA ASN A 88 1.72 7.29 0.61
C ASN A 88 0.27 7.23 0.12
N SER A 89 -0.47 6.23 0.60
CA SER A 89 -1.91 6.14 0.38
C SER A 89 -2.65 6.80 1.54
N SER A 90 -3.18 8.01 1.33
CA SER A 90 -4.04 8.67 2.31
C SER A 90 -5.35 7.90 2.55
N ALA A 91 -5.93 7.31 1.49
CA ALA A 91 -7.12 6.45 1.61
C ALA A 91 -6.80 5.16 2.41
N GLY A 92 -5.67 4.51 2.13
CA GLY A 92 -5.18 3.40 2.95
C GLY A 92 -4.94 3.81 4.40
N MET A 93 -4.37 5.00 4.63
CA MET A 93 -4.17 5.57 5.96
C MET A 93 -5.48 5.91 6.67
N MET A 94 -6.55 6.33 5.98
CA MET A 94 -7.85 6.57 6.61
C MET A 94 -8.58 5.26 6.95
N MET A 95 -8.57 4.30 6.03
CA MET A 95 -9.24 3.00 6.21
C MET A 95 -8.57 2.13 7.27
N PHE A 96 -7.24 2.16 7.32
CA PHE A 96 -6.44 1.32 8.20
C PHE A 96 -5.87 2.10 9.39
N GLY A 97 -5.45 3.34 9.20
CA GLY A 97 -4.91 4.20 10.27
C GLY A 97 -5.94 4.65 11.31
N HIS A 98 -7.25 4.47 11.04
CA HIS A 98 -8.30 4.54 12.07
C HIS A 98 -8.10 3.47 13.17
N GLY A 99 -7.35 2.40 12.93
CA GLY A 99 -6.93 1.48 13.99
C GLY A 99 -5.79 2.03 14.85
N SER A 100 -4.79 2.65 14.23
CA SER A 100 -3.58 3.12 14.91
C SER A 100 -3.72 4.49 15.59
N ALA A 101 -4.61 5.37 15.10
CA ALA A 101 -4.93 6.67 15.71
C ALA A 101 -5.69 6.52 17.03
N PHE A 102 -6.20 5.31 17.27
CA PHE A 102 -6.94 4.89 18.46
C PHE A 102 -6.14 3.89 19.28
N SER A 103 -4.89 3.59 18.88
CA SER A 103 -3.98 2.83 19.73
C SER A 103 -3.47 3.73 20.84
N ASP A 104 -3.27 3.17 22.02
CA ASP A 104 -2.73 3.85 23.21
C ASP A 104 -1.24 4.27 23.05
N GLY A 105 -0.69 4.17 21.85
CA GLY A 105 0.70 4.45 21.53
C GLY A 105 1.69 3.43 22.08
N LYS A 106 1.24 2.44 22.86
CA LYS A 106 2.12 1.44 23.48
C LYS A 106 2.45 0.34 22.48
N THR A 107 3.66 -0.18 22.64
CA THR A 107 4.10 -1.39 21.95
C THR A 107 4.02 -2.56 22.93
N TYR A 108 3.37 -3.64 22.51
CA TYR A 108 3.13 -4.84 23.28
C TYR A 108 4.02 -5.96 22.76
N ASP A 109 4.90 -6.48 23.62
CA ASP A 109 5.72 -7.65 23.29
C ASP A 109 4.85 -8.90 23.27
N ALA A 110 4.85 -9.62 22.14
CA ALA A 110 4.17 -10.89 22.03
C ALA A 110 4.94 -12.00 22.77
N GLU A 111 4.20 -12.90 23.41
CA GLU A 111 4.77 -14.13 23.97
C GLU A 111 4.97 -15.14 22.83
N ILE A 112 6.22 -15.52 22.59
CA ILE A 112 6.58 -16.42 21.48
C ILE A 112 7.07 -17.75 22.04
N LYS A 113 6.41 -18.84 21.63
CA LYS A 113 6.78 -20.20 22.00
C LYS A 113 7.05 -21.05 20.77
N LYS A 114 8.31 -21.46 20.57
CA LYS A 114 8.67 -22.44 19.54
C LYS A 114 8.19 -23.83 19.95
N LEU A 115 7.53 -24.54 19.04
CA LEU A 115 7.05 -25.91 19.24
C LEU A 115 8.03 -26.92 18.64
N ASN A 116 8.00 -28.15 19.13
CA ASN A 116 8.81 -29.27 18.60
C ASN A 116 8.24 -29.89 17.30
N THR A 117 7.14 -29.34 16.80
CA THR A 117 6.49 -29.79 15.57
C THR A 117 6.99 -29.01 14.36
N LYS A 118 7.06 -29.68 13.21
CA LYS A 118 7.46 -29.11 11.93
C LYS A 118 6.43 -29.45 10.85
N GLU A 119 6.37 -28.63 9.82
CA GLU A 119 5.60 -28.87 8.61
C GLU A 119 6.51 -28.68 7.39
N THR A 120 6.12 -29.23 6.25
CA THR A 120 6.81 -28.99 4.97
C THR A 120 5.82 -28.37 4.01
N ILE A 121 6.14 -27.19 3.49
CA ILE A 121 5.32 -26.42 2.56
C ILE A 121 6.20 -26.09 1.35
N LEU A 122 5.72 -26.38 0.14
CA LEU A 122 6.49 -26.16 -1.10
C LEU A 122 7.92 -26.76 -1.08
N GLY A 123 8.12 -27.88 -0.36
CA GLY A 123 9.42 -28.53 -0.21
C GLY A 123 10.38 -27.89 0.82
N LEU A 124 9.98 -26.80 1.47
CA LEU A 124 10.72 -26.15 2.55
C LEU A 124 10.17 -26.58 3.92
N SER A 125 11.06 -26.85 4.87
CA SER A 125 10.67 -27.21 6.23
C SER A 125 10.54 -25.95 7.10
N CYS A 126 9.43 -25.84 7.82
CA CYS A 126 9.19 -24.78 8.77
C CYS A 126 8.89 -25.35 10.17
N SER A 127 9.26 -24.60 11.21
CA SER A 127 8.94 -24.94 12.60
C SER A 127 7.67 -24.20 13.02
N HIS A 128 6.85 -24.84 13.86
CA HIS A 128 5.68 -24.15 14.41
C HIS A 128 6.05 -23.25 15.59
N TYR A 129 5.41 -22.10 15.66
CA TYR A 129 5.46 -21.15 16.75
C TYR A 129 4.05 -20.83 17.19
N LEU A 130 3.86 -20.64 18.49
CA LEU A 130 2.70 -19.93 19.03
C LEU A 130 3.12 -18.49 19.29
N ILE A 131 2.29 -17.55 18.85
CA ILE A 131 2.46 -16.12 19.09
C ILE A 131 1.20 -15.69 19.83
N THR A 132 1.38 -15.32 21.09
CA THR A 132 0.29 -14.86 21.96
C THR A 132 0.42 -13.36 22.17
N TYR A 133 -0.63 -12.61 21.85
CA TYR A 133 -0.66 -11.15 21.93
C TYR A 133 -2.00 -10.67 22.53
N PRO A 134 -2.04 -9.47 23.13
CA PRO A 134 -3.27 -8.94 23.69
C PRO A 134 -4.33 -8.72 22.60
N LYS A 135 -5.58 -9.09 22.87
CA LYS A 135 -6.68 -8.84 21.95
C LYS A 135 -6.89 -7.34 21.73
N SER A 136 -7.35 -7.01 20.53
CA SER A 136 -7.65 -5.64 20.10
C SER A 136 -9.01 -5.13 20.58
N TYR A 137 -9.90 -6.03 20.99
CA TYR A 137 -11.31 -5.73 21.22
C TYR A 137 -11.86 -6.53 22.42
N ASP A 138 -12.50 -5.83 23.35
CA ASP A 138 -13.53 -6.38 24.23
C ASP A 138 -14.88 -6.14 23.54
N GLU A 139 -15.79 -7.10 23.56
CA GLU A 139 -17.08 -7.05 22.85
C GLU A 139 -18.00 -5.91 23.34
N HIS A 140 -17.61 -5.19 24.40
CA HIS A 140 -18.36 -4.15 25.09
C HIS A 140 -18.00 -2.69 24.75
N TYR A 141 -17.23 -2.44 23.68
CA TYR A 141 -16.76 -1.08 23.32
C TYR A 141 -17.87 -0.03 23.09
N TYR A 142 -19.13 -0.44 22.94
CA TYR A 142 -20.26 0.48 22.79
C TYR A 142 -20.79 1.07 24.10
N GLU A 143 -20.32 0.65 25.28
CA GLU A 143 -20.90 1.03 26.57
C GLU A 143 -20.05 2.00 27.43
N GLY A 144 -18.95 2.53 26.89
CA GLY A 144 -18.24 3.66 27.54
C GLY A 144 -17.52 3.32 28.85
N GLU A 145 -17.25 2.04 29.12
CA GLU A 145 -16.34 1.63 30.19
C GLU A 145 -14.89 1.61 29.69
N ASP A 146 -13.95 1.98 30.57
CA ASP A 146 -12.51 1.88 30.33
C ASP A 146 -12.18 0.50 29.74
N ALA A 147 -11.30 0.44 28.74
CA ALA A 147 -10.91 -0.80 28.07
C ALA A 147 -10.48 -1.87 29.09
N VAL A 148 -11.42 -2.74 29.47
CA VAL A 148 -11.17 -3.91 30.30
C VAL A 148 -10.24 -4.82 29.50
N ASP A 149 -9.29 -5.47 30.18
CA ASP A 149 -8.31 -6.35 29.57
C ASP A 149 -9.02 -7.45 28.75
N ALA A 150 -9.12 -7.24 27.43
CA ALA A 150 -9.79 -8.11 26.46
C ALA A 150 -9.20 -9.53 26.36
N GLY A 151 -8.21 -9.86 27.20
CA GLY A 151 -7.49 -11.11 27.22
C GLY A 151 -6.46 -11.21 26.09
N LYS A 152 -6.01 -12.44 25.84
CA LYS A 152 -4.97 -12.74 24.85
C LYS A 152 -5.55 -13.59 23.72
N GLU A 153 -5.03 -13.39 22.52
CA GLU A 153 -5.24 -14.26 21.38
C GLU A 153 -3.94 -14.99 21.07
N THR A 154 -4.05 -16.25 20.66
CA THR A 154 -2.89 -17.07 20.24
C THR A 154 -3.06 -17.50 18.81
N MET A 155 -2.10 -17.12 17.98
CA MET A 155 -1.97 -17.63 16.62
C MET A 155 -0.87 -18.68 16.54
N LYS A 156 -1.06 -19.64 15.65
CA LYS A 156 -0.02 -20.60 15.29
C LYS A 156 0.54 -20.23 13.93
N VAL A 157 1.87 -20.24 13.83
CA VAL A 157 2.63 -19.85 12.63
C VAL A 157 3.60 -20.96 12.26
N CYS A 158 3.68 -21.35 10.99
CA CYS A 158 4.82 -22.11 10.47
C CYS A 158 5.84 -21.13 9.89
N LEU A 159 7.02 -21.09 10.50
CA LEU A 159 8.11 -20.18 10.14
C LEU A 159 9.34 -20.99 9.73
N ASP A 160 9.86 -20.74 8.53
CA ASP A 160 11.21 -21.16 8.13
C ASP A 160 12.21 -20.10 8.64
N ASP A 161 12.75 -20.34 9.84
CA ASP A 161 13.68 -19.44 10.55
C ASP A 161 15.10 -19.41 9.95
N LYS A 162 15.35 -20.24 8.93
CA LYS A 162 16.62 -20.31 8.19
C LYS A 162 16.52 -19.67 6.81
N ASN A 163 15.33 -19.30 6.37
CA ASN A 163 15.14 -18.68 5.06
C ASN A 163 15.88 -17.34 4.97
N SER A 164 16.42 -17.02 3.80
CA SER A 164 17.03 -15.72 3.54
C SER A 164 16.00 -14.60 3.38
N LEU A 165 14.75 -14.95 3.03
CA LEU A 165 13.63 -14.01 3.10
C LEU A 165 13.14 -13.86 4.53
N ASN A 166 12.81 -12.63 4.91
CA ASN A 166 12.26 -12.34 6.23
C ASN A 166 11.00 -11.48 6.14
N ASN A 167 9.82 -12.10 6.02
CA ASN A 167 8.54 -11.38 5.98
C ASN A 167 7.86 -11.26 7.36
N VAL A 168 8.58 -11.55 8.46
CA VAL A 168 8.08 -11.27 9.82
C VAL A 168 7.65 -9.80 9.99
N PRO A 169 8.34 -8.78 9.43
CA PRO A 169 7.86 -7.39 9.49
C PRO A 169 6.49 -7.19 8.84
N VAL A 170 6.15 -7.94 7.79
CA VAL A 170 4.80 -7.92 7.17
C VAL A 170 3.78 -8.43 8.19
N LEU A 171 4.07 -9.54 8.87
CA LEU A 171 3.19 -10.09 9.91
C LEU A 171 2.99 -9.10 11.06
N THR A 172 4.07 -8.51 11.56
CA THR A 172 4.02 -7.48 12.60
C THR A 172 3.17 -6.29 12.17
N GLY A 173 3.33 -5.83 10.93
CA GLY A 173 2.53 -4.75 10.35
C GLY A 173 1.04 -5.09 10.29
N ILE A 174 0.68 -6.28 9.80
CA ILE A 174 -0.70 -6.75 9.72
C ILE A 174 -1.32 -6.87 11.12
N LEU A 175 -0.62 -7.49 12.08
CA LEU A 175 -1.08 -7.58 13.48
C LEU A 175 -1.27 -6.18 14.09
N GLY A 176 -0.34 -5.27 13.82
CA GLY A 176 -0.45 -3.87 14.25
C GLY A 176 -1.67 -3.16 13.66
N GLN A 177 -1.95 -3.42 12.39
CA GLN A 177 -2.97 -2.73 11.61
C GLN A 177 -4.38 -3.18 11.97
N PHE A 178 -4.61 -4.50 11.99
CA PHE A 178 -5.93 -5.08 12.28
C PHE A 178 -6.17 -5.22 13.78
N GLY A 179 -5.10 -5.42 14.56
CA GLY A 179 -5.16 -5.54 16.02
C GLY A 179 -5.20 -4.20 16.75
N ARG A 180 -5.15 -3.05 16.06
CA ARG A 180 -5.17 -1.69 16.65
C ARG A 180 -4.17 -1.46 17.80
N LYS A 181 -3.15 -2.33 17.93
CA LYS A 181 -2.13 -2.34 18.97
C LYS A 181 -0.81 -2.63 18.30
N LYS A 182 0.24 -1.84 18.58
CA LYS A 182 1.57 -2.14 18.04
C LYS A 182 2.09 -3.41 18.72
N ILE A 183 2.16 -4.51 18.00
CA ILE A 183 2.70 -5.77 18.52
C ILE A 183 4.18 -5.87 18.10
N ALA A 184 5.06 -6.24 19.03
CA ALA A 184 6.45 -6.56 18.75
C ALA A 184 6.66 -8.08 18.79
N LEU A 185 7.25 -8.64 17.73
CA LEU A 185 7.57 -10.06 17.63
C LEU A 185 9.03 -10.38 18.03
N GLY A 186 9.63 -9.50 18.83
CA GLY A 186 11.00 -9.65 19.34
C GLY A 186 12.03 -9.89 18.22
N SER A 187 12.86 -10.91 18.39
CA SER A 187 13.91 -11.29 17.44
C SER A 187 13.47 -12.31 16.39
N MET A 188 12.16 -12.54 16.22
CA MET A 188 11.66 -13.49 15.23
C MET A 188 12.06 -13.04 13.82
N LYS A 189 12.60 -13.98 13.03
CA LYS A 189 13.01 -13.74 11.64
C LYS A 189 12.79 -14.99 10.81
N GLY A 190 12.46 -14.82 9.54
CA GLY A 190 12.33 -15.90 8.57
C GLY A 190 11.11 -15.74 7.67
N LEU A 191 10.83 -16.80 6.91
CA LEU A 191 9.69 -16.84 6.00
C LEU A 191 8.50 -17.47 6.70
N VAL A 192 7.46 -16.67 6.95
CA VAL A 192 6.14 -17.12 7.40
C VAL A 192 5.48 -17.87 6.26
N MET A 193 5.26 -19.16 6.44
CA MET A 193 4.73 -20.04 5.39
C MET A 193 3.27 -20.40 5.59
N LYS A 194 2.77 -20.35 6.82
CA LYS A 194 1.39 -20.67 7.17
C LYS A 194 1.00 -20.02 8.47
N ILE A 195 -0.23 -19.53 8.55
CA ILE A 195 -0.75 -18.80 9.72
C ILE A 195 -2.25 -18.99 9.89
N ALA A 196 -2.67 -19.13 11.14
CA ALA A 196 -4.07 -19.13 11.56
C ALA A 196 -4.18 -18.95 13.08
N PRO A 197 -5.39 -18.66 13.63
CA PRO A 197 -5.68 -18.91 15.04
C PRO A 197 -5.28 -20.35 15.43
N GLU A 198 -4.79 -20.55 16.66
CA GLU A 198 -4.28 -21.86 17.09
C GLU A 198 -5.34 -22.97 16.92
N GLU A 199 -6.58 -22.70 17.29
CA GLU A 199 -7.70 -23.65 17.24
C GLU A 199 -8.15 -23.98 15.80
N GLU A 200 -7.91 -23.06 14.86
CA GLU A 200 -8.34 -23.17 13.47
C GLU A 200 -7.22 -23.65 12.53
N TYR A 201 -5.99 -23.80 13.02
CA TYR A 201 -4.79 -24.08 12.23
C TYR A 201 -4.85 -25.31 11.31
N SER A 202 -5.77 -26.24 11.58
CA SER A 202 -5.99 -27.45 10.78
C SER A 202 -7.20 -27.36 9.83
N LYS A 203 -8.02 -26.32 9.94
CA LYS A 203 -9.30 -26.16 9.23
C LYS A 203 -9.29 -24.94 8.32
N ASP A 204 -9.01 -23.77 8.89
CA ASP A 204 -9.11 -22.46 8.26
C ASP A 204 -7.77 -21.74 8.45
N TYR A 205 -6.99 -21.61 7.37
CA TYR A 205 -5.64 -21.07 7.44
C TYR A 205 -5.20 -20.39 6.15
N MET A 206 -4.26 -19.47 6.29
CA MET A 206 -3.52 -18.91 5.16
C MET A 206 -2.20 -19.65 5.00
N VAL A 207 -1.85 -20.05 3.78
CA VAL A 207 -0.63 -20.79 3.46
C VAL A 207 0.04 -20.26 2.20
N LEU A 208 1.36 -20.27 2.18
CA LEU A 208 2.18 -19.99 1.01
C LEU A 208 1.91 -21.07 -0.05
N SER A 209 1.27 -20.69 -1.15
CA SER A 209 0.86 -21.59 -2.22
C SER A 209 1.77 -21.51 -3.44
N SER A 210 2.51 -20.42 -3.61
CA SER A 210 3.50 -20.28 -4.68
C SER A 210 4.65 -19.38 -4.24
N MET A 211 5.88 -19.75 -4.66
CA MET A 211 7.07 -18.93 -4.56
C MET A 211 7.82 -18.99 -5.88
N LYS A 212 8.02 -17.84 -6.53
CA LYS A 212 8.68 -17.72 -7.84
C LYS A 212 9.79 -16.68 -7.80
N GLU A 213 10.75 -16.77 -8.72
CA GLU A 213 11.66 -15.64 -8.96
C GLU A 213 10.86 -14.43 -9.45
N SER A 214 11.26 -13.25 -9.02
CA SER A 214 10.77 -11.97 -9.56
C SER A 214 11.95 -11.14 -10.06
N LYS A 215 11.66 -10.27 -11.02
CA LYS A 215 12.54 -9.19 -11.49
C LYS A 215 11.87 -7.82 -11.32
N ASP A 216 10.74 -7.80 -10.61
CA ASP A 216 9.98 -6.59 -10.36
C ASP A 216 10.79 -5.68 -9.43
N PHE A 217 10.61 -4.38 -9.57
CA PHE A 217 11.28 -3.40 -8.74
C PHE A 217 10.35 -2.22 -8.48
N VAL A 218 10.63 -1.44 -7.44
CA VAL A 218 9.95 -0.18 -7.15
C VAL A 218 10.94 0.91 -6.77
N TYR A 219 10.50 2.17 -6.89
CA TYR A 219 11.19 3.32 -6.33
C TYR A 219 10.40 3.85 -5.14
N PHE A 220 11.03 3.94 -3.97
CA PHE A 220 10.35 4.45 -2.79
C PHE A 220 11.30 5.17 -1.83
N ASP A 221 10.81 6.26 -1.25
CA ASP A 221 11.40 6.89 -0.07
C ASP A 221 10.51 6.58 1.14
N HIS A 222 10.69 5.38 1.69
CA HIS A 222 9.89 4.92 2.82
C HIS A 222 10.07 5.78 4.07
N ARG A 223 11.27 6.35 4.27
CA ARG A 223 11.53 7.23 5.41
C ARG A 223 10.71 8.51 5.32
N SER A 224 10.72 9.17 4.17
CA SER A 224 9.90 10.37 3.93
C SER A 224 8.41 10.07 4.07
N ALA A 225 7.97 8.93 3.52
CA ALA A 225 6.63 8.41 3.68
C ALA A 225 6.21 8.23 5.15
N MET A 226 7.02 7.53 5.95
CA MET A 226 6.79 7.32 7.38
C MET A 226 6.78 8.62 8.18
N MET A 227 7.67 9.58 7.87
CA MET A 227 7.66 10.89 8.53
C MET A 227 6.37 11.67 8.25
N LYS A 228 5.88 11.66 7.00
CA LYS A 228 4.60 12.29 6.65
C LYS A 228 3.42 11.61 7.36
N GLN A 229 3.43 10.27 7.41
CA GLN A 229 2.43 9.50 8.12
C GLN A 229 2.42 9.88 9.61
N GLN A 230 3.58 9.89 10.27
CA GLN A 230 3.68 10.23 11.68
C GLN A 230 3.17 11.65 11.97
N LYS A 231 3.56 12.63 11.15
CA LYS A 231 3.07 14.01 11.30
C LYS A 231 1.55 14.12 11.21
N MET A 232 0.94 13.42 10.25
CA MET A 232 -0.52 13.36 10.13
C MET A 232 -1.15 12.75 11.38
N MET A 233 -0.58 11.65 11.89
CA MET A 233 -1.07 11.00 13.11
C MET A 233 -0.93 11.91 14.34
N ASP A 234 0.18 12.64 14.46
CA ASP A 234 0.41 13.60 15.56
C ASP A 234 -0.61 14.76 15.49
N SER A 235 -0.93 15.23 14.28
CA SER A 235 -1.96 16.25 14.07
C SER A 235 -3.36 15.76 14.49
N ILE A 236 -3.73 14.54 14.08
CA ILE A 236 -5.00 13.91 14.48
C ILE A 236 -5.07 13.74 16.00
N ALA A 237 -3.99 13.27 16.64
CA ALA A 237 -3.92 13.08 18.08
C ALA A 237 -4.07 14.42 18.84
N LEU A 238 -3.45 15.49 18.34
CA LEU A 238 -3.57 16.82 18.93
C LEU A 238 -5.01 17.38 18.84
N GLN A 239 -5.67 17.18 17.70
CA GLN A 239 -7.08 17.61 17.53
C GLN A 239 -8.02 16.83 18.44
N ARG A 240 -7.80 15.51 18.59
CA ARG A 240 -8.51 14.69 19.58
C ARG A 240 -8.33 15.25 20.99
N GLN A 241 -7.09 15.53 21.40
CA GLN A 241 -6.81 16.04 22.75
C GLN A 241 -7.54 17.37 23.03
N LYS A 242 -7.58 18.26 22.03
CA LYS A 242 -8.35 19.52 22.11
C LYS A 242 -9.84 19.24 22.27
N TRP A 243 -10.41 18.39 21.42
CA TRP A 243 -11.82 18.03 21.49
C TRP A 243 -12.19 17.36 22.82
N GLU A 244 -11.39 16.40 23.30
CA GLU A 244 -11.57 15.76 24.61
C GLU A 244 -11.52 16.81 25.73
N SER A 245 -10.64 17.81 25.65
CA SER A 245 -10.58 18.89 26.63
C SER A 245 -11.74 19.90 26.54
N GLU A 246 -12.32 20.10 25.37
CA GLU A 246 -13.43 21.05 25.12
C GLU A 246 -14.81 20.43 25.43
N TYR A 247 -14.97 19.12 25.21
CA TYR A 247 -16.25 18.41 25.35
C TYR A 247 -16.33 17.48 26.57
N ALA A 248 -15.31 17.42 27.43
CA ALA A 248 -15.33 16.68 28.69
C ALA A 248 -16.31 17.23 29.77
N VAL A 249 -17.23 18.15 29.43
CA VAL A 249 -18.13 18.81 30.38
C VAL A 249 -19.54 18.19 30.43
N ASP A 250 -19.90 17.19 29.61
CA ASP A 250 -21.18 16.47 29.81
C ASP A 250 -21.14 15.01 29.34
N THR A 251 -20.71 14.12 30.24
CA THR A 251 -20.54 12.69 29.98
C THR A 251 -21.86 11.92 30.15
N ALA A 252 -22.55 11.72 29.03
CA ALA A 252 -23.43 10.56 28.74
C ALA A 252 -23.92 10.56 27.28
N ALA A 253 -24.07 11.74 26.66
CA ALA A 253 -24.58 11.88 25.29
C ALA A 253 -23.51 11.78 24.20
N VAL A 254 -22.23 11.97 24.54
CA VAL A 254 -21.12 12.16 23.59
C VAL A 254 -20.64 10.86 22.92
N TYR A 255 -20.88 9.69 23.53
CA TYR A 255 -20.34 8.43 23.01
C TYR A 255 -21.10 7.90 21.78
N ALA A 256 -22.41 8.12 21.70
CA ALA A 256 -23.22 7.72 20.54
C ALA A 256 -22.98 8.60 19.31
N ASP A 257 -22.57 9.85 19.52
CA ASP A 257 -22.30 10.82 18.47
C ASP A 257 -20.82 10.82 18.03
N SER A 258 -19.96 10.06 18.71
CA SER A 258 -18.51 10.02 18.45
C SER A 258 -18.18 9.54 17.03
N ALA A 259 -18.90 8.58 16.46
CA ALA A 259 -18.63 8.14 15.09
C ALA A 259 -19.02 9.19 14.04
N ALA A 260 -20.09 9.96 14.26
CA ALA A 260 -20.55 11.01 13.35
C ALA A 260 -19.73 12.30 13.51
N ALA A 261 -19.47 12.72 14.75
CA ALA A 261 -18.66 13.88 15.09
C ALA A 261 -17.17 13.70 14.77
N ILE A 262 -16.67 12.46 14.66
CA ILE A 262 -15.29 12.18 14.21
C ILE A 262 -15.17 12.23 12.68
N VAL A 263 -16.22 11.82 11.94
CA VAL A 263 -16.29 12.10 10.50
C VAL A 263 -16.30 13.61 10.28
N ASP A 264 -17.00 14.35 11.13
CA ASP A 264 -17.07 15.81 11.09
C ASP A 264 -15.78 16.49 11.58
N SER A 265 -15.03 15.92 12.54
CA SER A 265 -13.75 16.48 12.99
C SER A 265 -12.56 16.12 12.09
N VAL A 266 -12.65 15.02 11.33
CA VAL A 266 -11.78 14.76 10.18
C VAL A 266 -12.13 15.70 9.00
N ALA A 267 -13.41 16.06 8.85
CA ALA A 267 -13.85 17.11 7.94
C ALA A 267 -13.59 18.54 8.47
N ALA A 268 -13.35 18.72 9.77
CA ALA A 268 -13.06 20.00 10.43
C ALA A 268 -11.61 20.11 10.92
N ALA A 269 -10.75 19.12 10.61
CA ALA A 269 -9.32 19.33 10.57
C ALA A 269 -9.12 20.51 9.64
N ASN A 270 -8.70 21.65 10.20
CA ASN A 270 -8.73 22.94 9.53
C ASN A 270 -8.13 22.77 8.13
N TRP A 271 -8.97 22.79 7.11
CA TRP A 271 -8.54 22.43 5.76
C TRP A 271 -7.39 23.32 5.30
N ASP A 272 -7.27 24.52 5.87
CA ASP A 272 -6.14 25.43 5.66
C ASP A 272 -4.77 24.84 6.06
N ASP A 273 -4.65 24.07 7.16
CA ASP A 273 -3.39 23.40 7.51
C ASP A 273 -3.08 22.23 6.56
N TYR A 274 -4.12 21.54 6.05
CA TYR A 274 -3.97 20.53 5.00
C TYR A 274 -3.62 21.16 3.62
N TYR A 275 -4.13 22.36 3.34
CA TYR A 275 -3.86 23.12 2.11
C TYR A 275 -2.48 23.78 2.12
N ASP A 276 -1.98 24.25 3.27
CA ASP A 276 -0.62 24.78 3.44
C ASP A 276 0.46 23.69 3.29
N GLU A 277 0.09 22.42 3.51
CA GLU A 277 0.95 21.25 3.28
C GLU A 277 0.80 20.61 1.89
N LEU A 278 -0.08 21.13 1.02
CA LEU A 278 -0.08 20.69 -0.38
C LEU A 278 1.31 20.97 -0.95
N PRO A 279 2.02 19.95 -1.45
CA PRO A 279 3.33 20.17 -2.03
C PRO A 279 3.18 21.22 -3.12
N LYS A 280 3.97 22.31 -3.01
CA LYS A 280 3.99 23.36 -4.01
C LYS A 280 4.12 22.70 -5.37
N TYR A 281 3.32 23.17 -6.34
CA TYR A 281 3.32 22.59 -7.66
C TYR A 281 4.74 22.62 -8.24
N GLU A 282 5.32 21.44 -8.41
CA GLU A 282 6.57 21.24 -9.14
C GLU A 282 6.28 20.50 -10.44
N SER A 283 6.64 21.15 -11.54
CA SER A 283 6.49 20.64 -12.89
C SER A 283 7.54 19.55 -13.17
N THR A 284 7.20 18.30 -12.92
CA THR A 284 8.08 17.14 -13.19
C THR A 284 7.83 16.46 -14.54
N TRP A 285 6.81 16.90 -15.29
CA TRP A 285 6.37 16.29 -16.56
C TRP A 285 7.46 16.20 -17.65
N LYS A 286 8.57 16.94 -17.55
CA LYS A 286 9.68 16.87 -18.52
C LYS A 286 10.60 15.66 -18.32
N LYS A 287 10.46 14.91 -17.23
CA LYS A 287 11.22 13.67 -17.01
C LYS A 287 10.59 12.55 -17.84
N ALA A 288 11.38 11.90 -18.69
CA ALA A 288 10.94 10.77 -19.48
C ALA A 288 10.74 9.53 -18.56
N PRO A 289 9.66 8.76 -18.73
CA PRO A 289 9.48 7.50 -18.01
C PRO A 289 10.39 6.42 -18.60
N GLU A 290 10.86 5.47 -17.76
CA GLU A 290 11.67 4.34 -18.22
C GLU A 290 10.78 3.15 -18.62
N GLU A 291 9.66 2.87 -17.94
CA GLU A 291 8.61 1.91 -18.34
C GLU A 291 7.27 2.20 -17.61
N THR A 292 6.13 1.94 -18.26
CA THR A 292 4.80 2.36 -17.79
C THR A 292 3.93 1.15 -17.39
N SER A 293 3.57 1.04 -16.10
CA SER A 293 2.50 0.16 -15.61
C SER A 293 1.26 1.01 -15.31
N TYR A 294 0.06 0.51 -15.63
CA TYR A 294 -1.19 1.27 -15.43
C TYR A 294 -1.99 0.72 -14.25
N ALA A 295 -2.63 1.58 -13.47
CA ALA A 295 -3.53 1.16 -12.39
C ALA A 295 -4.69 0.28 -12.90
N ILE A 296 -5.15 0.53 -14.14
CA ILE A 296 -6.17 -0.27 -14.83
C ILE A 296 -5.78 -1.75 -15.00
N GLU A 297 -4.48 -2.06 -15.05
CA GLU A 297 -3.97 -3.43 -15.15
C GLU A 297 -4.12 -4.20 -13.82
N SER A 298 -4.39 -3.51 -12.72
CA SER A 298 -4.63 -4.11 -11.39
C SER A 298 -6.11 -4.40 -11.10
N VAL A 299 -7.02 -4.02 -11.99
CA VAL A 299 -8.46 -4.23 -11.82
C VAL A 299 -8.80 -5.72 -11.97
N ASN A 300 -9.32 -6.30 -10.90
CA ASN A 300 -9.68 -7.71 -10.84
C ASN A 300 -11.18 -7.98 -10.69
N THR A 301 -12.04 -6.96 -10.86
CA THR A 301 -13.51 -7.08 -10.71
C THR A 301 -14.25 -6.65 -11.96
N GLU A 302 -15.22 -7.46 -12.41
CA GLU A 302 -16.06 -7.14 -13.58
C GLU A 302 -16.94 -5.91 -13.36
N LYS A 303 -17.37 -5.64 -12.12
CA LYS A 303 -18.23 -4.48 -11.79
C LYS A 303 -17.53 -3.13 -12.01
N LEU A 304 -16.22 -3.06 -11.79
CA LEU A 304 -15.47 -1.84 -12.10
C LEU A 304 -15.39 -1.61 -13.61
N TRP A 305 -15.34 -2.67 -14.40
CA TRP A 305 -15.31 -2.57 -15.87
C TRP A 305 -16.61 -2.01 -16.47
N ASP A 306 -17.75 -2.10 -15.77
CA ASP A 306 -19.02 -1.52 -16.23
C ASP A 306 -18.98 0.03 -16.30
N GLY A 307 -18.13 0.66 -15.49
CA GLY A 307 -17.95 2.12 -15.43
C GLY A 307 -16.79 2.65 -16.29
N ILE A 308 -16.11 1.77 -17.04
CA ILE A 308 -14.87 2.10 -17.75
C ILE A 308 -15.08 1.93 -19.27
N PRO A 309 -14.54 2.83 -20.13
CA PRO A 309 -14.66 2.68 -21.57
C PRO A 309 -14.13 1.33 -22.08
N LYS A 310 -14.80 0.79 -23.11
CA LYS A 310 -14.48 -0.54 -23.66
C LYS A 310 -13.04 -0.64 -24.17
N HIS A 311 -12.50 0.44 -24.73
CA HIS A 311 -11.13 0.48 -25.24
C HIS A 311 -10.08 0.23 -24.14
N CYS A 312 -10.38 0.57 -22.88
CA CYS A 312 -9.47 0.33 -21.75
C CYS A 312 -9.31 -1.15 -21.40
N ARG A 313 -10.29 -1.99 -21.75
CA ARG A 313 -10.24 -3.44 -21.48
C ARG A 313 -9.27 -4.17 -22.42
N ASN A 314 -8.99 -3.60 -23.58
CA ASN A 314 -8.15 -4.18 -24.63
C ASN A 314 -7.15 -3.17 -25.18
N LEU A 315 -6.56 -2.34 -24.31
CA LEU A 315 -5.65 -1.24 -24.69
C LEU A 315 -4.61 -1.65 -25.74
N ASP A 316 -3.92 -2.77 -25.52
CA ASP A 316 -2.85 -3.25 -26.40
C ASP A 316 -3.37 -3.80 -27.75
N LYS A 317 -4.61 -4.30 -27.80
CA LYS A 317 -5.19 -4.83 -29.04
C LYS A 317 -5.77 -3.72 -29.92
N ASP A 318 -6.29 -2.68 -29.30
CA ASP A 318 -6.94 -1.56 -29.99
C ASP A 318 -5.91 -0.50 -30.44
N LEU A 319 -4.68 -0.58 -29.93
CA LEU A 319 -3.58 0.30 -30.31
C LEU A 319 -3.19 0.11 -31.79
N PRO A 320 -3.10 1.19 -32.59
CA PRO A 320 -2.71 1.07 -33.99
C PRO A 320 -1.23 0.69 -34.10
N GLN A 321 -0.92 -0.25 -34.99
CA GLN A 321 0.46 -0.56 -35.34
C GLN A 321 1.05 0.55 -36.20
N LEU A 322 2.11 1.19 -35.68
CA LEU A 322 2.83 2.28 -36.34
C LEU A 322 4.22 1.82 -36.77
N SER A 323 4.74 2.45 -37.82
CA SER A 323 6.12 2.21 -38.26
C SER A 323 7.14 2.77 -37.25
N ASN A 324 6.76 3.84 -36.54
CA ASN A 324 7.56 4.42 -35.47
C ASN A 324 7.13 3.83 -34.11
N LYS A 325 7.96 2.94 -33.57
CA LYS A 325 7.70 2.25 -32.29
C LYS A 325 7.79 3.15 -31.06
N GLU A 326 8.61 4.19 -31.11
CA GLU A 326 8.66 5.19 -30.04
C GLU A 326 7.32 5.92 -29.96
N PHE A 327 6.79 6.37 -31.11
CA PHE A 327 5.48 7.04 -31.16
C PHE A 327 4.33 6.11 -30.74
N GLU A 328 4.38 4.84 -31.13
CA GLU A 328 3.42 3.81 -30.68
C GLU A 328 3.42 3.69 -29.15
N GLY A 329 4.60 3.68 -28.51
CA GLY A 329 4.74 3.68 -27.05
C GLY A 329 4.14 4.92 -26.38
N HIS A 330 4.39 6.11 -26.93
CA HIS A 330 3.77 7.35 -26.45
C HIS A 330 2.24 7.35 -26.58
N LEU A 331 1.72 6.77 -27.68
CA LEU A 331 0.28 6.62 -27.88
C LEU A 331 -0.34 5.65 -26.87
N ARG A 332 0.31 4.51 -26.62
CA ARG A 332 -0.09 3.55 -25.58
C ARG A 332 -0.12 4.22 -24.21
N ASN A 333 0.92 4.98 -23.88
CA ASN A 333 1.03 5.70 -22.62
C ASN A 333 -0.09 6.71 -22.41
N LEU A 334 -0.40 7.52 -23.42
CA LEU A 334 -1.51 8.46 -23.33
C LEU A 334 -2.82 7.74 -23.01
N SER A 335 -3.14 6.70 -23.79
CA SER A 335 -4.42 5.98 -23.65
C SER A 335 -4.50 5.19 -22.34
N GLY A 336 -3.43 4.51 -21.92
CA GLY A 336 -3.42 3.78 -20.65
C GLY A 336 -3.59 4.71 -19.44
N GLN A 337 -3.01 5.90 -19.47
CA GLN A 337 -3.17 6.89 -18.40
C GLN A 337 -4.57 7.53 -18.41
N MET A 338 -5.16 7.76 -19.58
CA MET A 338 -6.58 8.15 -19.66
C MET A 338 -7.48 7.05 -19.06
N CYS A 339 -7.18 5.78 -19.31
CA CYS A 339 -7.87 4.64 -18.71
C CYS A 339 -7.74 4.59 -17.18
N ASP A 340 -6.55 4.86 -16.63
CA ASP A 340 -6.35 4.99 -15.18
C ASP A 340 -7.27 6.06 -14.58
N MET A 341 -7.47 7.18 -15.27
CA MET A 341 -8.33 8.25 -14.77
C MET A 341 -9.79 7.84 -14.63
N TYR A 342 -10.31 6.88 -15.41
CA TYR A 342 -11.68 6.39 -15.21
C TYR A 342 -11.87 5.64 -13.88
N LEU A 343 -10.79 5.08 -13.32
CA LEU A 343 -10.86 4.46 -12.00
C LEU A 343 -11.14 5.46 -10.88
N THR A 344 -10.91 6.76 -11.10
CA THR A 344 -11.20 7.78 -10.07
C THR A 344 -12.68 8.00 -9.83
N GLN A 345 -13.56 7.43 -10.65
CA GLN A 345 -15.00 7.40 -10.38
C GLN A 345 -15.36 6.49 -9.20
N SER A 346 -14.50 5.52 -8.88
CA SER A 346 -14.59 4.77 -7.63
C SER A 346 -14.15 5.65 -6.46
N SER A 347 -14.94 5.68 -5.38
CA SER A 347 -14.54 6.35 -4.12
C SER A 347 -13.26 5.77 -3.52
N GLN A 348 -12.87 4.56 -3.95
CA GLN A 348 -11.64 3.90 -3.55
C GLN A 348 -10.86 3.49 -4.80
N HIS A 349 -9.82 4.26 -5.13
CA HIS A 349 -8.97 4.04 -6.29
C HIS A 349 -7.48 4.12 -5.90
N THR A 350 -6.64 3.43 -6.65
CA THR A 350 -5.17 3.43 -6.46
C THR A 350 -4.46 4.44 -7.38
N VAL A 351 -5.21 5.19 -8.18
CA VAL A 351 -4.69 6.15 -9.16
C VAL A 351 -3.97 7.31 -8.47
N ALA A 352 -2.72 7.55 -8.86
CA ALA A 352 -1.97 8.72 -8.44
C ALA A 352 -2.31 9.94 -9.31
N VAL A 353 -3.50 10.51 -9.11
CA VAL A 353 -4.14 11.53 -9.97
C VAL A 353 -3.19 12.61 -10.47
N LYS A 354 -2.43 13.30 -9.60
CA LYS A 354 -1.50 14.35 -10.02
C LYS A 354 -0.45 13.82 -11.00
N MET A 355 0.16 12.68 -10.70
CA MET A 355 1.20 12.10 -11.55
C MET A 355 0.62 11.66 -12.89
N THR A 356 -0.56 11.04 -12.87
CA THR A 356 -1.28 10.65 -14.10
C THR A 356 -1.61 11.86 -14.97
N LEU A 357 -2.03 13.00 -14.38
CA LEU A 357 -2.29 14.23 -15.13
C LEU A 357 -1.03 14.86 -15.73
N ASP A 358 0.07 14.92 -14.97
CA ASP A 358 1.36 15.42 -15.45
C ASP A 358 1.87 14.58 -16.64
N ASP A 359 1.61 13.28 -16.60
CA ASP A 359 2.02 12.36 -17.64
C ASP A 359 1.11 12.44 -18.88
N ILE A 360 -0.22 12.52 -18.72
CA ILE A 360 -1.15 12.75 -19.84
C ILE A 360 -0.73 14.02 -20.59
N ARG A 361 -0.38 15.07 -19.85
CA ARG A 361 0.12 16.32 -20.44
C ARG A 361 1.41 16.11 -21.22
N ARG A 362 2.38 15.36 -20.68
CA ARG A 362 3.64 15.06 -21.38
C ARG A 362 3.37 14.30 -22.67
N GLU A 363 2.60 13.22 -22.61
CA GLU A 363 2.32 12.36 -23.77
C GLU A 363 1.55 13.12 -24.85
N TYR A 364 0.55 13.92 -24.46
CA TYR A 364 -0.20 14.79 -25.37
C TYR A 364 0.69 15.81 -26.07
N LEU A 365 1.62 16.45 -25.35
CA LEU A 365 2.59 17.39 -25.93
C LEU A 365 3.56 16.70 -26.89
N TYR A 366 4.02 15.49 -26.57
CA TYR A 366 4.87 14.71 -27.45
C TYR A 366 4.13 14.37 -28.75
N ILE A 367 2.91 13.84 -28.65
CA ILE A 367 2.07 13.47 -29.80
C ILE A 367 1.85 14.69 -30.69
N ASN A 368 1.41 15.82 -30.13
CA ASN A 368 1.18 17.04 -30.92
C ASN A 368 2.44 17.54 -31.64
N LYS A 369 3.61 17.48 -30.99
CA LYS A 369 4.88 17.95 -31.57
C LYS A 369 5.42 17.01 -32.66
N ASN A 370 5.18 15.70 -32.54
CA ASN A 370 5.82 14.69 -33.38
C ASN A 370 4.90 14.05 -34.41
N LYS A 371 3.58 14.20 -34.31
CA LYS A 371 2.60 13.60 -35.25
C LYS A 371 2.86 14.00 -36.70
N GLY A 372 3.19 15.27 -36.95
CA GLY A 372 3.53 15.77 -38.29
C GLY A 372 4.78 15.14 -38.91
N LYS A 373 5.61 14.46 -38.11
CA LYS A 373 6.82 13.74 -38.56
C LYS A 373 6.54 12.30 -38.98
N LEU A 374 5.35 11.76 -38.67
CA LEU A 374 4.94 10.44 -39.11
C LEU A 374 4.64 10.44 -40.61
N ASN A 375 4.67 9.27 -41.25
CA ASN A 375 4.17 9.14 -42.62
C ASN A 375 2.64 9.35 -42.65
N LYS A 376 2.08 9.69 -43.82
CA LYS A 376 0.64 9.98 -43.97
C LYS A 376 -0.28 8.83 -43.55
N SER A 377 0.16 7.58 -43.66
CA SER A 377 -0.63 6.40 -43.26
C SER A 377 -0.73 6.33 -41.74
N ASP A 378 0.40 6.44 -41.04
CA ASP A 378 0.46 6.40 -39.58
C ASP A 378 -0.20 7.63 -38.94
N GLN A 379 -0.09 8.81 -39.55
CA GLN A 379 -0.86 9.99 -39.11
C GLN A 379 -2.37 9.69 -39.08
N ARG A 380 -2.93 9.14 -40.17
CA ARG A 380 -4.36 8.78 -40.24
C ARG A 380 -4.77 7.72 -39.23
N LYS A 381 -3.88 6.75 -38.94
CA LYS A 381 -4.14 5.74 -37.90
C LYS A 381 -4.22 6.39 -36.52
N VAL A 382 -3.29 7.31 -36.22
CA VAL A 382 -3.26 8.06 -34.96
C VAL A 382 -4.49 8.96 -34.85
N ASP A 383 -4.85 9.72 -35.89
CA ASP A 383 -6.07 10.53 -35.94
C ASP A 383 -7.30 9.68 -35.60
N ARG A 384 -7.50 8.60 -36.35
CA ARG A 384 -8.63 7.70 -36.15
C ARG A 384 -8.63 7.10 -34.75
N TYR A 385 -7.49 6.67 -34.24
CA TYR A 385 -7.43 6.08 -32.90
C TYR A 385 -7.85 7.11 -31.85
N LEU A 386 -7.27 8.32 -31.88
CA LEU A 386 -7.59 9.37 -30.91
C LEU A 386 -9.05 9.87 -31.01
N GLU A 387 -9.62 9.92 -32.22
CA GLU A 387 -11.03 10.27 -32.44
C GLU A 387 -12.01 9.19 -31.96
N ASN A 388 -11.57 7.94 -31.84
CA ASN A 388 -12.40 6.81 -31.42
C ASN A 388 -12.05 6.29 -30.01
N LEU A 389 -11.21 7.01 -29.26
CA LEU A 389 -11.13 6.86 -27.82
C LEU A 389 -12.43 7.44 -27.24
N ASP A 390 -13.44 6.57 -27.15
CA ASP A 390 -14.83 6.83 -26.70
C ASP A 390 -14.98 7.99 -25.69
#